data_AF-A0A955QPK8-F1
#
_entry.id   AF-A0A955QPK8-F1
#
_cell.length_a   1.000
_cell.length_b   1.000
_cell.length_c   1.000
_cell.angle_alpha   90.00
_cell.angle_beta   90.00
_cell.angle_gamma   90.00
#
_symmetry.space_group_name_H-M   'P 1'
#
loop_
_entity.id
_entity.type
_entity.pdbx_description
1 polymer ?
#
loop_
_entity_poly.entity_id
_entity_poly.type
_entity_poly.pdbx_seq_one_letter_code
_entity_poly.pdbx_strand_id
1 'polypeptide(L)' 'ATDTTGLRVYKALPMAAKRYLRRIEELTGCPMDMISTGSKREDTIVLRNPLTMSRKR' A
#
# COMPACT_ATOMS: atom_id res chain seq x y z
N ALA A 1 2.59 -14.35 12.79
CA ALA A 1 2.05 -13.21 12.04
C ALA A 1 1.12 -13.75 10.96
N THR A 2 0.02 -13.07 10.65
CA THR A 2 -0.86 -13.45 9.54
C THR A 2 -0.20 -13.12 8.21
N ASP A 3 -0.29 -14.03 7.25
CA ASP A 3 0.33 -13.86 5.93
C ASP A 3 -0.35 -12.72 5.14
N THR A 4 0.47 -11.95 4.42
CA THR A 4 0.04 -10.87 3.53
C THR A 4 0.30 -11.15 2.06
N THR A 5 0.94 -12.28 1.74
CA THR A 5 1.36 -12.60 0.39
C THR A 5 0.17 -12.70 -0.57
N GLY A 6 0.25 -11.99 -1.69
CA GLY A 6 -0.77 -12.02 -2.75
C GLY A 6 -2.04 -11.22 -2.47
N LEU A 7 -2.10 -10.42 -1.40
CA LEU A 7 -3.26 -9.58 -1.10
C LEU A 7 -3.33 -8.37 -2.04
N ARG A 8 -4.47 -8.21 -2.72
CA ARG A 8 -4.66 -7.17 -3.76
C ARG A 8 -5.54 -6.01 -3.35
N VAL A 9 -6.12 -6.08 -2.14
CA VAL A 9 -7.01 -5.04 -1.61
C VAL A 9 -6.60 -4.66 -0.19
N TYR A 10 -6.49 -3.36 0.07
CA TYR A 10 -6.06 -2.84 1.38
C TYR A 10 -6.94 -3.35 2.53
N LYS A 11 -8.25 -3.49 2.30
CA LYS A 11 -9.19 -3.99 3.30
C LYS A 11 -8.87 -5.42 3.79
N ALA A 12 -8.24 -6.25 2.95
CA ALA A 12 -7.87 -7.61 3.31
C ALA A 12 -6.59 -7.69 4.17
N LEU A 13 -5.82 -6.59 4.27
CA LEU A 13 -4.64 -6.56 5.13
C LEU A 13 -5.04 -6.77 6.61
N PRO A 14 -4.25 -7.57 7.36
CA PRO A 14 -4.40 -7.68 8.81
C PRO A 14 -4.31 -6.32 9.49
N MET A 15 -5.01 -6.13 10.61
CA MET A 15 -5.03 -4.85 11.33
C MET A 15 -3.62 -4.40 11.77
N ALA A 16 -2.78 -5.35 12.18
CA ALA A 16 -1.39 -5.05 12.55
C ALA A 16 -0.60 -4.45 11.36
N ALA A 17 -0.79 -4.98 10.15
CA ALA A 17 -0.13 -4.47 8.94
C ALA A 17 -0.63 -3.06 8.59
N LYS A 18 -1.95 -2.81 8.66
CA LYS A 18 -2.52 -1.47 8.45
C LYS A 18 -1.95 -0.45 9.43
N ARG A 19 -1.85 -0.80 10.72
CA ARG A 19 -1.25 0.05 11.76
C ARG A 19 0.23 0.34 11.48
N TYR A 20 0.98 -0.67 11.05
CA TYR A 20 2.40 -0.50 10.70
C TYR A 20 2.58 0.46 9.52
N LEU A 21 1.81 0.27 8.45
CA LEU A 21 1.85 1.16 7.28
C LEU A 21 1.51 2.61 7.64
N ARG A 22 0.44 2.81 8.43
CA ARG A 22 0.07 4.14 8.94
C ARG A 22 1.21 4.79 9.72
N ARG A 23 1.89 4.01 10.57
CA ARG A 23 3.03 4.53 11.34
C ARG A 23 4.18 4.97 10.45
N ILE A 24 4.44 4.28 9.34
CA ILE A 24 5.46 4.71 8.36
C ILE A 24 5.06 6.03 7.69
N GLU A 25 3.80 6.18 7.28
CA GLU A 25 3.31 7.44 6.70
C GLU A 25 3.48 8.61 7.68
N GLU A 26 3.12 8.41 8.95
CA GLU A 26 3.31 9.41 10.01
C GLU A 26 4.78 9.81 10.22
N LEU A 27 5.68 8.83 10.19
CA LEU A 27 7.12 9.07 10.41
C LEU A 27 7.80 9.75 9.22
N THR A 28 7.38 9.41 8.01
CA THR A 28 7.97 9.94 6.79
C THR A 28 7.31 11.24 6.32
N GLY A 29 6.11 11.54 6.81
CA GLY A 29 5.30 12.67 6.34
C GLY A 29 4.86 12.53 4.87
N CYS A 30 4.93 11.31 4.32
CA CYS A 30 4.64 11.03 2.92
C CYS A 30 3.54 9.97 2.80
N PRO A 31 2.53 10.15 1.93
CA PRO A 31 1.50 9.14 1.70
C PRO A 31 2.06 7.91 0.97
N MET A 32 1.53 6.74 1.32
CA MET A 32 1.80 5.47 0.62
C MET A 32 0.86 5.32 -0.57
N ASP A 33 1.43 5.25 -1.76
CA ASP A 33 0.66 5.18 -3.00
C ASP A 33 0.46 3.75 -3.49
N MET A 34 1.41 2.87 -3.21
CA MET A 34 1.43 1.48 -3.68
C MET A 34 2.07 0.57 -2.64
N ILE A 35 1.55 -0.66 -2.50
CA ILE A 35 2.07 -1.68 -1.58
C ILE A 35 2.24 -2.98 -2.38
N SER A 36 3.49 -3.44 -2.55
CA SER A 36 3.77 -4.76 -3.12
C SER A 36 3.62 -5.83 -2.05
N THR A 37 2.85 -6.86 -2.36
CA THR A 37 2.56 -7.99 -1.45
C THR A 37 3.09 -9.31 -1.99
N GLY A 38 3.77 -9.32 -3.13
CA GLY A 38 4.27 -10.53 -3.76
C GLY A 38 5.13 -10.24 -4.99
N SER A 39 5.66 -11.31 -5.59
CA SER A 39 6.53 -11.24 -6.76
C SER A 39 5.77 -11.04 -8.09
N LYS A 40 4.47 -11.36 -8.12
CA LYS A 40 3.64 -11.19 -9.32
C LYS A 40 3.20 -9.74 -9.47
N ARG A 41 2.98 -9.32 -10.72
CA ARG A 41 2.57 -7.94 -11.04
C ARG A 41 1.25 -7.58 -10.37
N GLU A 42 0.30 -8.50 -10.37
CA GLU A 42 -1.03 -8.32 -9.80
C GLU A 42 -1.06 -8.38 -8.27
N ASP A 43 0.02 -8.80 -7.62
CA ASP A 43 0.15 -8.85 -6.15
C ASP A 43 0.60 -7.48 -5.61
N THR A 44 -0.03 -6.43 -6.12
CA THR A 44 0.25 -5.03 -5.76
C THR A 44 -1.07 -4.33 -5.45
N ILE A 45 -1.14 -3.67 -4.30
CA ILE A 45 -2.26 -2.81 -3.92
C ILE A 45 -1.92 -1.40 -4.40
N VAL A 46 -2.74 -0.85 -5.29
CA VAL A 46 -2.61 0.54 -5.76
C VAL A 46 -3.63 1.40 -5.01
N LEU A 47 -3.18 2.26 -4.12
CA LEU A 47 -4.02 3.20 -3.38
C LEU A 47 -4.22 4.49 -4.18
N ARG A 48 -3.13 4.96 -4.81
CA ARG A 48 -3.12 6.16 -5.64
C ARG A 48 -2.23 5.90 -6.85
N ASN A 49 -2.81 5.97 -8.05
CA ASN A 49 -2.07 5.69 -9.27
C ASN A 49 -1.21 6.91 -9.66
N PRO A 50 0.14 6.79 -9.67
CA PRO A 50 1.04 7.92 -9.91
C PRO A 50 0.95 8.50 -11.32
N LEU A 51 0.42 7.75 -12.30
CA LEU A 51 0.29 8.21 -13.69
C LEU A 51 -1.01 9.00 -13.92
N THR A 52 -2.04 8.76 -13.12
CA THR A 52 -3.33 9.46 -13.22
C THR A 52 -3.44 10.62 -12.27
N MET A 53 -2.50 10.76 -11.33
CA MET A 53 -2.36 11.98 -10.56
C MET A 53 -1.96 13.11 -11.51
N SER A 54 -2.94 13.92 -11.90
CA SER A 54 -2.68 15.19 -12.57
C SER A 54 -1.78 16.01 -11.65
N ARG A 55 -0.48 16.03 -11.95
CA ARG A 55 0.38 17.12 -11.51
C ARG A 55 -0.25 18.37 -12.14
N LYS A 56 -0.99 19.16 -11.36
CA LYS A 56 -1.00 20.61 -11.58
C LYS A 56 0.47 21.02 -11.49
N ARG A 57 1.15 20.98 -12.64
CA ARG A 57 2.39 21.70 -12.85
C ARG A 57 2.06 23.18 -12.93
#